data_AF-A0A1F4ZUQ1-F1
#
_entry.id   AF-A0A1F4ZUQ1-F1
#
_cell.length_a   1.000
_cell.length_b   1.000
_cell.length_c   1.000
_cell.angle_alpha   90.00
_cell.angle_beta   90.00
_cell.angle_gamma   90.00
#
_symmetry.space_group_name_H-M   'P 1'
#
loop_
_entity.id
_entity.type
_entity.pdbx_description
1 polymer ?
#
loop_
_entity_poly.entity_id
_entity_poly.type
_entity_poly.pdbx_seq_one_letter_code
_entity_poly.pdbx_strand_id
1 'polypeptide(L)'
;MANLDTSSLKALLDPAKTVTILFPGNPNYDHVAAGLGLKLVLEAGAKSVTVVCPDPMTVQFNRLVGVESVTDSLGSRQLLITFPGQTEYVDKVGYDLVGGELQLVITPKQDSPDLDHHKLQFIKGHGRTDIAILVGVNQLSDLGSLNEAAVQFLSDAKIIALSHQPPAQDYAHHVIYHPDASSVSELVVHLLDSLGIDPDADTATNLLSGIEDATDYFRSPRVNVNTFEIAAYLLRRGARRHQPVDANQLPPGAVPQAVPPIRKPLLSQKTPPPAAVAPVPSTALGFGTDSQQPEEPVEGQAKPAPSPDWYEPKIFQGSMLP
;
A
#
# COMPACT_ATOMS: atom_id res chain seq x y z
N MET A 1 -26.55 -18.43 -0.85
CA MET A 1 -25.11 -18.61 -1.12
C MET A 1 -24.52 -19.51 -0.04
N ALA A 2 -23.24 -19.87 -0.10
CA ALA A 2 -22.58 -20.59 0.99
C ALA A 2 -22.18 -19.63 2.12
N ASN A 3 -22.41 -20.04 3.38
CA ASN A 3 -22.15 -19.22 4.56
C ASN A 3 -20.73 -19.48 5.09
N LEU A 4 -19.90 -18.43 5.17
CA LEU A 4 -18.70 -18.46 6.01
C LEU A 4 -19.08 -18.27 7.48
N ASP A 5 -18.31 -18.84 8.41
CA ASP A 5 -18.46 -18.52 9.84
C ASP A 5 -17.86 -17.13 10.12
N THR A 6 -18.70 -16.10 10.01
CA THR A 6 -18.33 -14.72 10.29
C THR A 6 -18.67 -14.27 11.71
N SER A 7 -18.98 -15.20 12.63
CA SER A 7 -19.26 -14.88 14.04
C SER A 7 -18.09 -14.17 14.72
N SER A 8 -16.88 -14.73 14.59
CA SER A 8 -15.63 -14.16 15.10
C SER A 8 -15.24 -12.87 14.38
N LEU A 9 -15.50 -12.81 13.07
CA LEU A 9 -15.18 -11.66 12.24
C LEU A 9 -16.04 -10.44 12.58
N LYS A 10 -17.34 -10.64 12.83
CA LYS A 10 -18.23 -9.57 13.29
C LYS A 10 -17.81 -9.04 14.66
N ALA A 11 -17.39 -9.92 15.58
CA ALA A 11 -16.87 -9.52 16.89
C ALA A 11 -15.58 -8.67 16.82
N LEU A 12 -14.83 -8.73 15.71
CA LEU A 12 -13.73 -7.80 15.41
C LEU A 12 -14.23 -6.51 14.76
N LEU A 13 -15.06 -6.63 13.71
CA LEU A 13 -15.50 -5.48 12.91
C LEU A 13 -16.39 -4.52 13.70
N ASP A 14 -17.26 -4.99 14.59
CA ASP A 14 -18.18 -4.14 15.36
C ASP A 14 -17.44 -3.07 16.20
N PRO A 15 -16.46 -3.41 17.07
CA PRO A 15 -15.72 -2.41 17.86
C PRO A 15 -14.69 -1.57 17.10
N ALA A 16 -14.21 -2.03 15.92
CA ALA A 16 -13.17 -1.34 15.16
C ALA A 16 -13.65 -0.01 14.56
N LYS A 17 -12.86 1.07 14.72
CA LYS A 17 -13.14 2.40 14.16
C LYS A 17 -12.28 2.72 12.95
N THR A 18 -11.07 2.17 12.91
CA THR A 18 -10.05 2.39 11.90
C THR A 18 -9.71 1.07 11.21
N VAL A 19 -9.74 1.06 9.87
CA VAL A 19 -9.45 -0.12 9.06
C VAL A 19 -8.44 0.25 7.96
N THR A 20 -7.40 -0.55 7.81
CA THR A 20 -6.45 -0.41 6.69
C THR A 20 -6.62 -1.58 5.74
N ILE A 21 -6.90 -1.31 4.47
CA ILE A 21 -6.91 -2.33 3.42
C ILE A 21 -5.56 -2.27 2.71
N LEU A 22 -4.91 -3.41 2.55
CA LEU A 22 -3.55 -3.53 2.02
C LEU A 22 -3.51 -4.47 0.81
N PHE A 23 -2.89 -4.01 -0.27
CA PHE A 23 -2.64 -4.80 -1.47
C PHE A 23 -1.16 -5.21 -1.59
N PRO A 24 -0.85 -6.36 -2.23
CA PRO A 24 0.52 -6.67 -2.64
C PRO A 24 1.00 -5.72 -3.74
N GLY A 25 2.29 -5.76 -4.04
CA GLY A 25 2.85 -5.17 -5.25
C GLY A 25 2.26 -5.78 -6.51
N ASN A 26 2.11 -4.95 -7.53
CA ASN A 26 1.48 -5.25 -8.83
C ASN A 26 0.13 -6.01 -8.66
N PRO A 27 -0.85 -5.45 -7.92
CA PRO A 27 -2.11 -6.13 -7.68
C PRO A 27 -2.90 -6.31 -8.97
N ASN A 28 -3.65 -7.40 -9.08
CA ASN A 28 -4.61 -7.59 -10.16
C ASN A 28 -5.88 -6.73 -9.92
N TYR A 29 -6.71 -6.60 -10.96
CA TYR A 29 -7.91 -5.77 -10.92
C TYR A 29 -8.93 -6.27 -9.88
N ASP A 30 -9.07 -7.59 -9.71
CA ASP A 30 -9.94 -8.22 -8.71
C ASP A 30 -9.56 -7.91 -7.25
N HIS A 31 -8.26 -7.88 -6.92
CA HIS A 31 -7.79 -7.47 -5.58
C HIS A 31 -8.20 -6.03 -5.28
N VAL A 32 -7.96 -5.11 -6.22
CA VAL A 32 -8.31 -3.69 -6.07
C VAL A 32 -9.83 -3.49 -6.04
N ALA A 33 -10.58 -4.21 -6.87
CA ALA A 33 -12.03 -4.19 -6.90
C ALA A 33 -12.67 -4.69 -5.59
N ALA A 34 -12.17 -5.81 -5.06
CA ALA A 34 -12.60 -6.38 -3.78
C ALA A 34 -12.30 -5.43 -2.61
N GLY A 35 -11.09 -4.87 -2.55
CA GLY A 35 -10.69 -3.93 -1.50
C GLY A 35 -11.44 -2.60 -1.56
N LEU A 36 -11.68 -2.03 -2.75
CA LEU A 36 -12.49 -0.81 -2.90
C LEU A 36 -13.99 -1.08 -2.65
N GLY A 37 -14.51 -2.26 -2.99
CA GLY A 37 -15.86 -2.67 -2.58
C GLY A 37 -16.01 -2.74 -1.06
N LEU A 38 -15.04 -3.35 -0.36
CA LEU A 38 -15.00 -3.34 1.09
C LEU A 38 -14.86 -1.93 1.68
N LYS A 39 -14.03 -1.07 1.06
CA LYS A 39 -13.86 0.33 1.48
C LYS A 39 -15.21 1.06 1.55
N LEU A 40 -15.97 1.05 0.46
CA LEU A 40 -17.26 1.73 0.36
C LEU A 40 -18.26 1.24 1.43
N VAL A 41 -18.34 -0.07 1.65
CA VAL A 41 -19.21 -0.66 2.68
C VAL A 41 -18.78 -0.26 4.09
N LEU A 42 -17.48 -0.30 4.40
CA LEU A 42 -16.96 0.01 5.74
C LEU A 42 -17.06 1.51 6.04
N GLU A 43 -16.89 2.38 5.04
CA GLU A 43 -17.16 3.82 5.14
C GLU A 43 -18.65 4.12 5.33
N ALA A 44 -19.55 3.43 4.61
CA ALA A 44 -21.00 3.50 4.85
C ALA A 44 -21.38 3.00 6.26
N GLY A 45 -20.62 2.04 6.80
CA GLY A 45 -20.65 1.61 8.21
C GLY A 45 -20.00 2.59 9.20
N ALA A 46 -19.72 3.82 8.79
CA ALA A 46 -19.12 4.90 9.58
C ALA A 46 -17.72 4.59 10.16
N LYS A 47 -16.94 3.74 9.48
CA LYS A 47 -15.54 3.46 9.84
C LYS A 47 -14.58 4.29 8.99
N SER A 48 -13.46 4.69 9.57
CA SER A 48 -12.37 5.35 8.83
C SER A 48 -11.53 4.31 8.10
N VAL A 49 -11.60 4.27 6.77
CA VAL A 49 -10.89 3.30 5.95
C VAL A 49 -9.77 3.95 5.14
N THR A 50 -8.56 3.38 5.23
CA THR A 50 -7.42 3.76 4.37
C THR A 50 -7.09 2.57 3.47
N VAL A 51 -6.95 2.79 2.16
CA VAL A 51 -6.56 1.74 1.20
C VAL A 51 -5.14 2.01 0.71
N VAL A 52 -4.25 1.03 0.81
CA VAL A 52 -2.81 1.20 0.61
C VAL A 52 -2.26 0.18 -0.38
N CYS A 53 -1.45 0.64 -1.34
CA CYS A 53 -0.75 -0.20 -2.31
C CYS A 53 0.71 0.29 -2.48
N PRO A 54 1.72 -0.60 -2.49
CA PRO A 54 3.11 -0.18 -2.71
C PRO A 54 3.41 0.30 -4.15
N ASP A 55 2.55 -0.07 -5.12
CA ASP A 55 2.65 0.32 -6.53
C ASP A 55 1.52 1.29 -6.93
N PRO A 56 1.78 2.28 -7.81
CA PRO A 56 0.79 3.28 -8.19
C PRO A 56 -0.36 2.70 -9.02
N MET A 57 -1.59 3.17 -8.75
CA MET A 57 -2.78 2.80 -9.53
C MET A 57 -2.67 3.30 -10.97
N THR A 58 -2.54 2.37 -11.92
CA THR A 58 -2.48 2.67 -13.36
C THR A 58 -3.88 2.80 -13.98
N VAL A 59 -3.94 3.27 -15.23
CA VAL A 59 -5.19 3.53 -15.98
C VAL A 59 -6.13 2.31 -16.09
N GLN A 60 -5.66 1.09 -15.86
CA GLN A 60 -6.50 -0.12 -15.87
C GLN A 60 -7.56 -0.09 -14.76
N PHE A 61 -7.23 0.48 -13.59
CA PHE A 61 -8.11 0.54 -12.42
C PHE A 61 -9.10 1.72 -12.45
N ASN A 62 -9.01 2.63 -13.43
CA ASN A 62 -9.81 3.86 -13.56
C ASN A 62 -11.34 3.65 -13.70
N ARG A 63 -11.81 2.39 -13.75
CA ARG A 63 -13.22 2.01 -13.75
C ARG A 63 -13.77 1.71 -12.36
N LEU A 64 -12.90 1.58 -11.35
CA LEU A 64 -13.29 1.26 -9.97
C LEU A 64 -13.56 2.55 -9.18
N VAL A 65 -14.72 2.59 -8.53
CA VAL A 65 -15.12 3.72 -7.67
C VAL A 65 -14.23 3.75 -6.44
N GLY A 66 -13.63 4.91 -6.15
CA GLY A 66 -12.74 5.11 -5.01
C GLY A 66 -11.25 4.86 -5.29
N VAL A 67 -10.86 4.49 -6.52
CA VAL A 67 -9.46 4.18 -6.87
C VAL A 67 -8.50 5.36 -6.64
N GLU A 68 -9.01 6.59 -6.77
CA GLU A 68 -8.28 7.83 -6.50
C GLU A 68 -7.94 8.05 -5.02
N SER A 69 -8.51 7.25 -4.12
CA SER A 69 -8.23 7.27 -2.68
C SER A 69 -7.18 6.26 -2.21
N VAL A 70 -6.62 5.44 -3.12
CA VAL A 70 -5.52 4.51 -2.82
C VAL A 70 -4.22 5.29 -2.62
N THR A 71 -3.56 5.06 -1.48
CA THR A 71 -2.29 5.73 -1.09
C THR A 71 -1.10 4.77 -1.21
N ASP A 72 0.08 5.34 -1.48
CA ASP A 72 1.38 4.66 -1.52
C ASP A 72 2.07 4.55 -0.15
N SER A 73 1.43 5.04 0.91
CA SER A 73 2.01 5.17 2.24
C SER A 73 1.11 4.65 3.36
N LEU A 74 1.76 4.00 4.34
CA LEU A 74 1.16 3.55 5.59
C LEU A 74 1.20 4.65 6.63
N GLY A 75 0.05 4.94 7.25
CA GLY A 75 -0.09 5.93 8.30
C GLY A 75 -1.15 7.00 8.02
N SER A 76 -1.36 7.85 9.02
CA SER A 76 -2.16 9.06 8.88
C SER A 76 -1.28 10.22 8.40
N ARG A 77 -1.88 11.30 7.90
CA ARG A 77 -1.17 12.55 7.55
C ARG A 77 -0.70 13.35 8.80
N GLN A 78 -0.56 12.68 9.94
CA GLN A 78 -0.18 13.30 11.22
C GLN A 78 1.35 13.36 11.33
N LEU A 79 1.85 14.47 11.88
CA LEU A 79 3.25 14.62 12.26
C LEU A 79 3.34 14.58 13.77
N LEU A 80 3.93 13.52 14.33
CA LEU A 80 4.19 13.44 15.77
C LEU A 80 5.52 14.17 16.04
N ILE A 81 5.44 15.20 16.87
CA ILE A 81 6.57 16.04 17.27
C ILE A 81 6.89 15.72 18.72
N THR A 82 7.98 14.98 18.91
CA THR A 82 8.39 14.44 20.22
C THR A 82 9.51 15.30 20.82
N PHE A 83 9.47 15.48 22.14
CA PHE A 83 10.45 16.22 22.95
C PHE A 83 11.14 15.27 23.96
N PRO A 84 12.16 14.48 23.54
CA PRO A 84 12.75 13.43 24.36
C PRO A 84 13.41 14.01 25.62
N GLY A 85 12.93 13.59 26.79
CA GLY A 85 13.45 14.07 28.09
C GLY A 85 13.18 15.54 28.39
N GLN A 86 12.21 16.18 27.70
CA GLN A 86 11.86 17.59 27.93
C GLN A 86 10.36 17.85 28.18
N THR A 87 9.51 16.81 28.12
CA THR A 87 8.07 16.87 28.40
C THR A 87 7.75 17.51 29.76
N GLU A 88 8.62 17.32 30.76
CA GLU A 88 8.45 17.87 32.11
C GLU A 88 8.54 19.40 32.16
N TYR A 89 9.24 20.03 31.21
CA TYR A 89 9.37 21.48 31.12
C TYR A 89 8.18 22.14 30.42
N VAL A 90 7.37 21.39 29.66
CA VAL A 90 6.21 21.93 28.94
C VAL A 90 5.08 22.29 29.90
N ASP A 91 4.58 23.52 29.79
CA ASP A 91 3.38 24.01 30.48
C ASP A 91 2.16 23.98 29.54
N LYS A 92 2.32 24.56 28.34
CA LYS A 92 1.24 24.73 27.37
C LYS A 92 1.72 24.46 25.95
N VAL A 93 0.84 23.89 25.13
CA VAL A 93 0.99 23.83 23.67
C VAL A 93 -0.19 24.57 23.04
N GLY A 94 0.10 25.46 22.09
CA GLY A 94 -0.86 26.11 21.22
C GLY A 94 -0.46 25.96 19.75
N TYR A 95 -1.39 26.28 18.84
CA TYR A 95 -1.12 26.35 17.41
C TYR A 95 -1.73 27.62 16.82
N ASP A 96 -1.15 28.11 15.73
CA ASP A 96 -1.66 29.22 14.92
C ASP A 96 -1.43 28.93 13.42
N LEU A 97 -2.21 29.58 12.55
CA LEU A 97 -2.24 29.39 11.10
C LEU A 97 -2.01 30.73 10.39
N VAL A 98 -0.78 31.24 10.48
CA VAL A 98 -0.42 32.59 10.04
C VAL A 98 0.22 32.53 8.64
N GLY A 99 -0.33 33.28 7.68
CA GLY A 99 0.24 33.38 6.32
C GLY A 99 0.21 32.08 5.49
N GLY A 100 -0.41 31.01 5.98
CA GLY A 100 -0.36 29.67 5.40
C GLY A 100 0.65 28.73 6.08
N GLU A 101 1.41 29.22 7.07
CA GLU A 101 2.30 28.42 7.90
C GLU A 101 1.56 27.89 9.13
N LEU A 102 1.79 26.62 9.49
CA LEU A 102 1.39 26.08 10.79
C LEU A 102 2.49 26.38 11.81
N GLN A 103 2.19 27.23 12.78
CA GLN A 103 3.09 27.55 13.88
C GLN A 103 2.63 26.81 15.14
N LEU A 104 3.53 26.08 15.79
CA LEU A 104 3.29 25.42 17.08
C LEU A 104 4.04 26.19 18.17
N VAL A 105 3.29 26.72 19.12
CA VAL A 105 3.81 27.52 20.23
C VAL A 105 3.82 26.65 21.48
N ILE A 106 5.01 26.19 21.87
CA ILE A 106 5.21 25.46 23.12
C ILE A 106 5.74 26.45 24.17
N THR A 107 4.99 26.62 25.26
CA THR A 107 5.38 27.46 26.40
C THR A 107 5.97 26.56 27.49
N PRO A 108 7.22 26.79 27.91
CA PRO A 108 7.79 26.11 29.07
C PRO A 108 7.24 26.67 30.39
N LYS A 109 7.38 25.92 31.47
CA LYS A 109 6.98 26.32 32.84
C LYS A 109 7.89 27.44 33.36
N GLN A 110 7.35 28.25 34.26
CA GLN A 110 8.16 29.18 35.05
C GLN A 110 9.30 28.43 35.75
N ASP A 111 10.49 29.04 35.76
CA ASP A 111 11.74 28.52 36.30
C ASP A 111 12.22 27.17 35.71
N SER A 112 11.71 26.74 34.55
CA SER A 112 12.22 25.59 33.80
C SER A 112 13.16 26.00 32.64
N PRO A 113 14.08 25.13 32.19
CA PRO A 113 14.97 25.44 31.06
C PRO A 113 14.23 25.58 29.73
N ASP A 114 14.79 26.36 28.81
CA ASP A 114 14.31 26.45 27.43
C ASP A 114 14.31 25.09 26.73
N LEU A 115 13.34 24.89 25.83
CA LEU A 115 13.20 23.67 25.04
C LEU A 115 14.31 23.58 23.99
N ASP A 116 14.96 22.41 23.90
CA ASP A 116 16.10 22.22 23.01
C ASP A 116 15.61 21.75 21.65
N HIS A 117 15.46 22.70 20.73
CA HIS A 117 15.01 22.43 19.37
C HIS A 117 15.92 21.46 18.60
N HIS A 118 17.16 21.20 19.03
CA HIS A 118 18.02 20.16 18.44
C HIS A 118 17.65 18.73 18.88
N LYS A 119 16.84 18.58 19.94
CA LYS A 119 16.32 17.29 20.41
C LYS A 119 14.96 16.92 19.80
N LEU A 120 14.33 17.84 19.05
CA LEU A 120 13.05 17.60 18.37
C LEU A 120 13.11 16.37 17.46
N GLN A 121 12.24 15.40 17.71
CA GLN A 121 12.07 14.23 16.85
C GLN A 121 10.77 14.33 16.06
N PHE A 122 10.91 14.38 14.74
CA PHE A 122 9.80 14.41 13.78
C PHE A 122 9.49 13.00 13.31
N ILE A 123 8.51 12.37 13.96
CA ILE A 123 8.04 11.02 13.60
C ILE A 123 6.82 11.18 12.69
N LYS A 124 6.86 10.60 11.48
CA LYS A 124 5.65 10.45 10.66
C LYS A 124 4.66 9.59 11.44
N GLY A 125 3.51 10.16 11.79
CA GLY A 125 2.53 9.52 12.64
C GLY A 125 2.09 8.17 12.07
N HIS A 126 2.46 7.08 12.74
CA HIS A 126 1.94 5.76 12.44
C HIS A 126 0.47 5.76 12.89
N GLY A 127 -0.41 6.16 11.98
CA GLY A 127 -1.85 6.26 12.23
C GLY A 127 -2.38 4.88 12.61
N ARG A 128 -2.70 4.69 13.89
CA ARG A 128 -3.12 3.38 14.42
C ARG A 128 -4.31 2.86 13.62
N THR A 129 -4.26 1.57 13.29
CA THR A 129 -5.39 0.84 12.73
C THR A 129 -5.84 -0.26 13.70
N ASP A 130 -7.14 -0.43 13.88
CA ASP A 130 -7.70 -1.48 14.73
C ASP A 130 -7.68 -2.83 13.99
N ILE A 131 -7.97 -2.79 12.69
CA ILE A 131 -8.01 -3.95 11.78
C ILE A 131 -7.20 -3.65 10.51
N ALA A 132 -6.46 -4.64 10.05
CA ALA A 132 -5.84 -4.63 8.73
C ALA A 132 -6.38 -5.76 7.87
N ILE A 133 -6.89 -5.45 6.68
CA ILE A 133 -7.42 -6.43 5.72
C ILE A 133 -6.42 -6.52 4.56
N LEU A 134 -5.67 -7.60 4.50
CA LEU A 134 -4.65 -7.87 3.48
C LEU A 134 -5.31 -8.66 2.34
N VAL A 135 -5.53 -7.99 1.21
CA VAL A 135 -6.33 -8.51 0.09
C VAL A 135 -5.39 -9.05 -0.99
N GLY A 136 -5.41 -10.38 -1.15
CA GLY A 136 -4.58 -11.07 -2.15
C GLY A 136 -3.08 -11.16 -1.84
N VAL A 137 -2.67 -10.87 -0.60
CA VAL A 137 -1.29 -11.00 -0.10
C VAL A 137 -1.03 -12.46 0.31
N ASN A 138 0.03 -13.09 -0.18
CA ASN A 138 0.37 -14.48 0.15
C ASN A 138 1.41 -14.58 1.29
N GLN A 139 2.24 -13.55 1.44
CA GLN A 139 3.26 -13.39 2.48
C GLN A 139 3.57 -11.89 2.64
N LEU A 140 4.04 -11.43 3.82
CA LEU A 140 4.21 -9.99 4.08
C LEU A 140 5.21 -9.30 3.14
N SER A 141 6.21 -10.04 2.65
CA SER A 141 7.17 -9.54 1.64
C SER A 141 6.53 -9.18 0.30
N ASP A 142 5.32 -9.65 -0.01
CA ASP A 142 4.59 -9.25 -1.22
C ASP A 142 4.12 -7.78 -1.14
N LEU A 143 4.14 -7.16 0.05
CA LEU A 143 3.94 -5.72 0.23
C LEU A 143 5.12 -4.87 -0.27
N GLY A 144 6.19 -5.49 -0.78
CA GLY A 144 7.28 -4.82 -1.48
C GLY A 144 7.95 -3.70 -0.67
N SER A 145 7.92 -2.48 -1.22
CA SER A 145 8.46 -1.25 -0.60
C SER A 145 7.84 -0.92 0.77
N LEU A 146 6.63 -1.43 1.05
CA LEU A 146 5.93 -1.20 2.31
C LEU A 146 6.21 -2.27 3.37
N ASN A 147 6.88 -3.38 3.07
CA ASN A 147 7.01 -4.52 3.99
C ASN A 147 7.58 -4.15 5.38
N GLU A 148 8.70 -3.41 5.43
CA GLU A 148 9.32 -3.00 6.70
C GLU A 148 8.40 -2.09 7.53
N ALA A 149 7.76 -1.12 6.87
CA ALA A 149 6.78 -0.23 7.49
C ALA A 149 5.52 -0.99 7.94
N ALA A 150 5.07 -2.00 7.17
CA ALA A 150 3.92 -2.83 7.46
C ALA A 150 4.14 -3.67 8.72
N VAL A 151 5.31 -4.31 8.88
CA VAL A 151 5.63 -5.08 10.10
C VAL A 151 5.52 -4.22 11.36
N GLN A 152 5.99 -2.96 11.31
CA GLN A 152 5.90 -2.03 12.44
C GLN A 152 4.49 -1.41 12.61
N PHE A 153 3.75 -1.20 11.51
CA PHE A 153 2.39 -0.63 11.51
C PHE A 153 1.32 -1.64 11.98
N LEU A 154 1.53 -2.93 11.69
CA LEU A 154 0.57 -4.01 11.92
C LEU A 154 0.73 -4.70 13.29
N SER A 155 1.76 -4.39 14.09
CA SER A 155 2.05 -5.05 15.37
C SER A 155 0.87 -5.08 16.34
N ASP A 156 0.10 -4.00 16.34
CA ASP A 156 -1.00 -3.71 17.27
C ASP A 156 -2.38 -3.98 16.67
N ALA A 157 -2.44 -4.38 15.38
CA ALA A 157 -3.65 -4.47 14.59
C ALA A 157 -4.16 -5.92 14.49
N LYS A 158 -5.49 -6.08 14.31
CA LYS A 158 -6.07 -7.38 13.96
C LYS A 158 -6.01 -7.61 12.47
N ILE A 159 -4.98 -8.35 12.07
CA ILE A 159 -4.67 -8.72 10.69
C ILE A 159 -5.63 -9.82 10.20
N ILE A 160 -6.31 -9.56 9.10
CA ILE A 160 -7.22 -10.46 8.39
C ILE A 160 -6.67 -10.64 6.97
N ALA A 161 -6.42 -11.88 6.55
CA ALA A 161 -6.13 -12.18 5.15
C ALA A 161 -7.44 -12.43 4.39
N LEU A 162 -7.55 -11.91 3.17
CA LEU A 162 -8.69 -12.15 2.28
C LEU A 162 -8.15 -12.50 0.89
N SER A 163 -8.22 -13.79 0.53
CA SER A 163 -7.46 -14.33 -0.60
C SER A 163 -8.13 -15.56 -1.23
N HIS A 164 -7.91 -15.76 -2.52
CA HIS A 164 -8.49 -16.88 -3.28
C HIS A 164 -7.84 -18.25 -2.96
N GLN A 165 -6.76 -18.28 -2.18
CA GLN A 165 -6.17 -19.45 -1.52
C GLN A 165 -5.74 -19.05 -0.10
N PRO A 166 -5.58 -19.98 0.86
CA PRO A 166 -4.94 -19.70 2.13
C PRO A 166 -3.49 -19.19 1.92
N PRO A 167 -3.03 -18.17 2.66
CA PRO A 167 -1.67 -17.66 2.55
C PRO A 167 -0.59 -18.70 2.89
N ALA A 168 0.57 -18.61 2.23
CA ALA A 168 1.70 -19.50 2.45
C ALA A 168 2.48 -19.24 3.76
N GLN A 169 2.20 -18.12 4.44
CA GLN A 169 2.78 -17.78 5.74
C GLN A 169 1.67 -17.42 6.74
N ASP A 170 1.84 -17.86 7.99
CA ASP A 170 0.94 -17.52 9.10
C ASP A 170 1.23 -16.10 9.61
N TYR A 171 0.67 -15.09 8.91
CA TYR A 171 0.76 -13.68 9.27
C TYR A 171 -0.58 -13.08 9.73
N ALA A 172 -1.68 -13.81 9.59
CA ALA A 172 -3.03 -13.29 9.77
C ALA A 172 -3.76 -13.99 10.90
N HIS A 173 -4.37 -13.20 11.80
CA HIS A 173 -5.17 -13.72 12.92
C HIS A 173 -6.41 -14.48 12.43
N HIS A 174 -6.95 -14.09 11.27
CA HIS A 174 -8.06 -14.75 10.60
C HIS A 174 -7.81 -14.79 9.09
N VAL A 175 -8.12 -15.93 8.46
CA VAL A 175 -8.05 -16.10 7.00
C VAL A 175 -9.46 -16.27 6.45
N ILE A 176 -9.87 -15.35 5.58
CA ILE A 176 -11.11 -15.40 4.83
C ILE A 176 -10.78 -16.01 3.47
N TYR A 177 -11.35 -17.19 3.21
CA TYR A 177 -11.14 -17.99 2.00
C TYR A 177 -12.39 -18.86 1.75
N HIS A 178 -12.74 -19.07 0.49
CA HIS A 178 -13.79 -20.02 0.08
C HIS A 178 -13.31 -20.79 -1.15
N PRO A 179 -13.28 -22.14 -1.14
CA PRO A 179 -12.67 -22.93 -2.22
C PRO A 179 -13.38 -22.80 -3.56
N ASP A 180 -14.71 -22.64 -3.55
CA ASP A 180 -15.52 -22.53 -4.77
C ASP A 180 -15.68 -21.07 -5.26
N ALA A 181 -14.99 -20.10 -4.65
CA ALA A 181 -15.03 -18.71 -5.12
C ALA A 181 -14.10 -18.54 -6.34
N SER A 182 -14.64 -18.08 -7.45
CA SER A 182 -13.88 -17.83 -8.69
C SER A 182 -13.04 -16.55 -8.61
N SER A 183 -13.28 -15.67 -7.63
CA SER A 183 -12.60 -14.40 -7.45
C SER A 183 -12.58 -13.93 -5.98
N VAL A 184 -11.69 -13.00 -5.67
CA VAL A 184 -11.61 -12.30 -4.39
C VAL A 184 -12.84 -11.40 -4.20
N SER A 185 -13.36 -10.83 -5.27
CA SER A 185 -14.61 -10.05 -5.26
C SER A 185 -15.86 -10.91 -4.98
N GLU A 186 -15.93 -12.14 -5.49
CA GLU A 186 -17.00 -13.10 -5.15
C GLU A 186 -16.94 -13.48 -3.66
N LEU A 187 -15.72 -13.70 -3.13
CA LEU A 187 -15.48 -13.95 -1.71
C LEU A 187 -15.91 -12.75 -0.83
N VAL A 188 -15.74 -11.51 -1.30
CA VAL A 188 -16.31 -10.32 -0.63
C VAL A 188 -17.84 -10.33 -0.65
N VAL A 189 -18.50 -10.74 -1.74
CA VAL A 189 -19.99 -10.84 -1.74
C VAL A 189 -20.48 -11.88 -0.73
N HIS A 190 -19.84 -13.06 -0.66
CA HIS A 190 -20.16 -14.06 0.37
C HIS A 190 -19.99 -13.52 1.80
N LEU A 191 -18.94 -12.73 2.04
CA LEU A 191 -18.70 -12.04 3.32
C LEU A 191 -19.81 -11.01 3.63
N LEU A 192 -20.23 -10.22 2.65
CA LEU A 192 -21.29 -9.23 2.82
C LEU A 192 -22.65 -9.89 3.13
N ASP A 193 -23.01 -10.96 2.39
CA ASP A 193 -24.22 -11.77 2.63
C ASP A 193 -24.22 -12.35 4.06
N SER A 194 -23.11 -12.95 4.51
CA SER A 194 -23.01 -13.54 5.85
C SER A 194 -22.98 -12.52 7.00
N LEU A 195 -22.60 -11.26 6.73
CA LEU A 195 -22.72 -10.15 7.69
C LEU A 195 -24.12 -9.52 7.70
N GLY A 196 -24.99 -9.86 6.74
CA GLY A 196 -26.29 -9.24 6.54
C GLY A 196 -26.21 -7.83 5.93
N ILE A 197 -25.14 -7.56 5.16
CA ILE A 197 -24.87 -6.25 4.57
C ILE A 197 -25.15 -6.30 3.06
N ASP A 198 -26.17 -5.56 2.65
CA ASP A 198 -26.54 -5.36 1.26
C ASP A 198 -25.61 -4.29 0.61
N PRO A 199 -24.91 -4.54 -0.50
CA PRO A 199 -24.08 -3.54 -1.16
C PRO A 199 -24.94 -2.52 -1.90
N ASP A 200 -24.41 -1.31 -2.08
CA ASP A 200 -24.99 -0.28 -2.96
C ASP A 200 -24.57 -0.47 -4.42
N ALA A 201 -25.02 0.42 -5.31
CA ALA A 201 -24.77 0.28 -6.75
C ALA A 201 -23.30 0.44 -7.13
N ASP A 202 -22.52 1.23 -6.39
CA ASP A 202 -21.11 1.50 -6.70
C ASP A 202 -20.21 0.39 -6.13
N THR A 203 -20.48 -0.07 -4.90
CA THR A 203 -19.93 -1.31 -4.34
C THR A 203 -20.20 -2.49 -5.27
N ALA A 204 -21.45 -2.67 -5.70
CA ALA A 204 -21.82 -3.78 -6.57
C ALA A 204 -21.20 -3.66 -7.97
N THR A 205 -20.96 -2.45 -8.48
CA THR A 205 -20.21 -2.19 -9.73
C THR A 205 -18.74 -2.60 -9.60
N ASN A 206 -18.07 -2.23 -8.50
CA ASN A 206 -16.70 -2.66 -8.21
C ASN A 206 -16.62 -4.20 -8.15
N LEU A 207 -17.43 -4.84 -7.29
CA LEU A 207 -17.38 -6.29 -7.08
C LEU A 207 -17.74 -7.08 -8.35
N LEU A 208 -18.72 -6.63 -9.13
CA LEU A 208 -19.06 -7.28 -10.40
C LEU A 208 -17.89 -7.17 -11.39
N SER A 209 -17.25 -6.00 -11.48
CA SER A 209 -16.12 -5.80 -12.38
C SER A 209 -14.91 -6.67 -12.00
N GLY A 210 -14.66 -6.87 -10.70
CA GLY A 210 -13.61 -7.78 -10.22
C GLY A 210 -13.88 -9.26 -10.54
N ILE A 211 -15.13 -9.70 -10.38
CA ILE A 211 -15.57 -11.03 -10.82
C ILE A 211 -15.39 -11.18 -12.34
N GLU A 212 -15.76 -10.17 -13.14
CA GLU A 212 -15.62 -10.23 -14.59
C GLU A 212 -14.15 -10.33 -15.05
N ASP A 213 -13.22 -9.60 -14.42
CA ASP A 213 -11.79 -9.68 -14.74
C ASP A 213 -11.19 -11.05 -14.36
N ALA A 214 -11.33 -11.47 -13.10
CA ALA A 214 -10.77 -12.72 -12.58
C ALA A 214 -11.33 -14.00 -13.23
N THR A 215 -12.44 -13.89 -13.96
CA THR A 215 -13.09 -15.01 -14.67
C THR A 215 -12.97 -14.96 -16.19
N ASP A 216 -12.24 -13.99 -16.76
CA ASP A 216 -12.25 -13.69 -18.21
C ASP A 216 -13.69 -13.57 -18.75
N TYR A 217 -14.48 -12.70 -18.13
CA TYR A 217 -15.90 -12.48 -18.43
C TYR A 217 -16.72 -13.78 -18.42
N PHE A 218 -16.63 -14.50 -17.30
CA PHE A 218 -17.31 -15.78 -17.04
C PHE A 218 -16.88 -16.98 -17.92
N ARG A 219 -15.67 -16.96 -18.50
CA ARG A 219 -15.12 -18.06 -19.33
C ARG A 219 -14.19 -19.01 -18.57
N SER A 220 -13.68 -18.59 -17.41
CA SER A 220 -12.77 -19.39 -16.57
C SER A 220 -13.45 -20.67 -16.06
N PRO A 221 -12.77 -21.83 -16.03
CA PRO A 221 -13.34 -23.08 -15.52
C PRO A 221 -13.63 -23.09 -14.01
N ARG A 222 -13.29 -22.01 -13.28
CA ARG A 222 -13.67 -21.79 -11.87
C ARG A 222 -15.10 -21.27 -11.71
N VAL A 223 -15.69 -20.72 -12.77
CA VAL A 223 -17.03 -20.13 -12.77
C VAL A 223 -18.06 -21.24 -12.53
N ASN A 224 -18.91 -21.05 -11.53
CA ASN A 224 -19.93 -22.02 -11.14
C ASN A 224 -21.28 -21.33 -10.91
N VAL A 225 -22.26 -22.08 -10.39
CA VAL A 225 -23.63 -21.57 -10.18
C VAL A 225 -23.65 -20.38 -9.20
N ASN A 226 -22.85 -20.43 -8.12
CA ASN A 226 -22.75 -19.32 -7.16
C ASN A 226 -22.27 -18.04 -7.85
N THR A 227 -21.29 -18.15 -8.76
CA THR A 227 -20.72 -17.02 -9.50
C THR A 227 -21.78 -16.31 -10.36
N PHE A 228 -22.66 -17.08 -11.01
CA PHE A 228 -23.77 -16.52 -11.78
C PHE A 228 -24.91 -15.99 -10.89
N GLU A 229 -25.21 -16.63 -9.75
CA GLU A 229 -26.16 -16.10 -8.77
C GLU A 229 -25.69 -14.77 -8.17
N ILE A 230 -24.40 -14.67 -7.83
CA ILE A 230 -23.76 -13.46 -7.31
C ILE A 230 -23.75 -12.37 -8.38
N ALA A 231 -23.36 -12.66 -9.62
CA ALA A 231 -23.44 -11.69 -10.71
C ALA A 231 -24.89 -11.17 -10.92
N ALA A 232 -25.88 -12.06 -10.86
CA ALA A 232 -27.29 -11.69 -10.95
C ALA A 232 -27.78 -10.88 -9.74
N TYR A 233 -27.29 -11.16 -8.53
CA TYR A 233 -27.55 -10.38 -7.32
C TYR A 233 -26.97 -8.96 -7.44
N LEU A 234 -25.68 -8.82 -7.79
CA LEU A 234 -25.04 -7.52 -7.95
C LEU A 234 -25.73 -6.66 -9.02
N LEU A 235 -26.15 -7.26 -10.14
CA LEU A 235 -26.95 -6.57 -11.16
C LEU A 235 -28.30 -6.07 -10.61
N ARG A 236 -28.97 -6.82 -9.72
CA ARG A 236 -30.19 -6.35 -9.00
C ARG A 236 -29.89 -5.25 -7.99
N ARG A 237 -28.69 -5.22 -7.41
CA ARG A 237 -28.19 -4.13 -6.55
C ARG A 237 -27.80 -2.86 -7.33
N GLY A 238 -27.86 -2.89 -8.67
CA GLY A 238 -27.59 -1.74 -9.54
C GLY A 238 -26.19 -1.71 -10.16
N ALA A 239 -25.42 -2.80 -10.06
CA ALA A 239 -24.09 -2.90 -10.66
C ALA A 239 -24.10 -2.58 -12.17
N ARG A 240 -23.13 -1.76 -12.61
CA ARG A 240 -23.03 -1.30 -13.99
C ARG A 240 -21.93 -2.06 -14.73
N ARG A 241 -22.29 -2.87 -15.72
CA ARG A 241 -21.32 -3.53 -16.61
C ARG A 241 -20.70 -2.49 -17.54
N HIS A 242 -19.43 -2.17 -17.34
CA HIS A 242 -18.68 -1.30 -18.25
C HIS A 242 -18.29 -2.09 -19.50
N GLN A 243 -18.75 -1.67 -20.68
CA GLN A 243 -18.37 -2.30 -21.94
C GLN A 243 -16.83 -2.34 -22.08
N PRO A 244 -16.25 -3.46 -22.59
CA PRO A 244 -14.89 -3.45 -23.09
C PRO A 244 -14.76 -2.36 -24.14
N VAL A 245 -13.87 -1.39 -23.93
CA VAL A 245 -13.61 -0.36 -24.93
C VAL A 245 -12.66 -0.99 -25.94
N ASP A 246 -13.21 -1.37 -27.09
CA ASP A 246 -12.46 -1.82 -28.24
C ASP A 246 -11.45 -0.73 -28.64
N ALA A 247 -10.17 -1.09 -28.76
CA ALA A 247 -9.10 -0.17 -29.10
C ALA A 247 -9.31 0.49 -30.48
N ASN A 248 -10.09 -0.14 -31.37
CA ASN A 248 -10.48 0.42 -32.67
C ASN A 248 -11.57 1.51 -32.58
N GLN A 249 -12.21 1.68 -31.42
CA GLN A 249 -13.24 2.69 -31.15
C GLN A 249 -12.70 3.90 -30.37
N LEU A 250 -11.43 3.86 -29.97
CA LEU A 250 -10.73 5.01 -29.37
C LEU A 250 -10.39 6.05 -30.45
N PRO A 251 -10.48 7.36 -30.16
CA PRO A 251 -10.11 8.39 -31.12
C PRO A 251 -8.62 8.34 -31.47
N PRO A 252 -8.22 8.66 -32.72
CA PRO A 252 -6.83 8.60 -33.16
C PRO A 252 -5.88 9.41 -32.25
N GLY A 253 -4.89 8.72 -31.67
CA GLY A 253 -3.92 9.29 -30.72
C GLY A 253 -4.22 9.04 -29.24
N ALA A 254 -5.38 8.47 -28.88
CA ALA A 254 -5.68 8.10 -27.49
C ALA A 254 -4.95 6.83 -27.01
N VAL A 255 -4.41 6.02 -27.92
CA VAL A 255 -3.48 4.92 -27.60
C VAL A 255 -2.05 5.44 -27.74
N PRO A 256 -1.20 5.35 -26.69
CA PRO A 256 0.22 5.65 -26.82
C PRO A 256 0.86 4.76 -27.88
N GLN A 257 1.31 5.35 -29.00
CA GLN A 257 2.00 4.60 -30.03
C GLN A 257 3.31 4.06 -29.45
N ALA A 258 3.51 2.74 -29.54
CA ALA A 258 4.78 2.12 -29.21
C ALA A 258 5.89 2.81 -30.02
N VAL A 259 6.92 3.33 -29.34
CA VAL A 259 8.00 4.09 -29.96
C VAL A 259 8.56 3.27 -31.12
N PRO A 260 8.55 3.77 -32.37
CA PRO A 260 8.94 2.98 -33.53
C PRO A 260 10.38 2.48 -33.33
N PRO A 261 10.66 1.19 -33.57
CA PRO A 261 11.94 0.59 -33.19
C PRO A 261 13.08 1.35 -33.86
N ILE A 262 14.01 1.84 -33.03
CA ILE A 262 15.17 2.61 -33.47
C ILE A 262 15.88 1.80 -34.57
N ARG A 263 15.85 2.33 -35.80
CA ARG A 263 16.49 1.67 -36.94
C ARG A 263 17.97 1.52 -36.63
N LYS A 264 18.43 0.28 -36.43
CA LYS A 264 19.85 -0.03 -36.32
C LYS A 264 20.56 0.61 -37.52
N PRO A 265 21.64 1.38 -37.33
CA PRO A 265 22.31 2.04 -38.44
C PRO A 265 22.79 0.98 -39.44
N LEU A 266 22.53 1.20 -40.73
CA LEU A 266 23.03 0.32 -41.77
C LEU A 266 24.55 0.30 -41.75
N LEU A 267 25.14 -0.90 -41.78
CA LEU A 267 26.58 -1.06 -41.80
C LEU A 267 27.15 -0.39 -43.06
N SER A 268 28.21 0.41 -42.89
CA SER A 268 28.72 1.27 -43.95
C SER A 268 29.34 0.51 -45.12
N GLN A 269 29.54 1.22 -46.22
CA GLN A 269 29.83 0.65 -47.54
C GLN A 269 31.22 0.01 -47.64
N LYS A 270 31.30 -0.98 -48.54
CA LYS A 270 32.47 -1.82 -48.80
C LYS A 270 33.57 -1.04 -49.55
N THR A 271 34.65 -0.68 -48.87
CA THR A 271 35.86 -0.11 -49.50
C THR A 271 36.75 -1.20 -50.13
N PRO A 272 37.50 -0.88 -51.20
CA PRO A 272 38.44 -1.81 -51.85
C PRO A 272 39.78 -1.93 -51.07
N PRO A 273 40.54 -3.02 -51.27
CA PRO A 273 41.75 -3.31 -50.49
C PRO A 273 42.98 -2.48 -50.92
N PRO A 274 43.89 -2.13 -49.98
CA PRO A 274 45.19 -1.54 -50.30
C PRO A 274 46.20 -2.59 -50.80
N ALA A 275 47.19 -2.14 -51.58
CA ALA A 275 48.27 -2.98 -52.10
C ALA A 275 49.40 -3.21 -51.06
N ALA A 276 50.20 -4.26 -51.28
CA ALA A 276 51.22 -4.71 -50.32
C ALA A 276 52.55 -3.95 -50.40
N VAL A 277 53.20 -3.77 -49.25
CA VAL A 277 54.62 -3.37 -49.08
C VAL A 277 55.25 -4.26 -48.01
N ALA A 278 56.57 -4.46 -48.08
CA ALA A 278 57.33 -5.49 -47.36
C ALA A 278 57.62 -5.18 -45.85
N PRO A 279 57.96 -6.21 -45.03
CA PRO A 279 58.16 -6.06 -43.58
C PRO A 279 59.60 -5.74 -43.14
N VAL A 280 59.75 -5.26 -41.91
CA VAL A 280 61.02 -5.15 -41.15
C VAL A 280 60.76 -5.49 -39.66
N PRO A 281 61.73 -6.03 -38.88
CA PRO A 281 61.43 -6.95 -37.77
C PRO A 281 61.49 -6.34 -36.35
N SER A 282 61.14 -7.19 -35.36
CA SER A 282 60.89 -6.88 -33.95
C SER A 282 62.11 -6.64 -33.05
N THR A 283 61.96 -5.69 -32.12
CA THR A 283 62.65 -5.54 -30.81
C THR A 283 61.68 -4.85 -29.84
N ALA A 284 61.67 -5.06 -28.52
CA ALA A 284 62.33 -6.07 -27.66
C ALA A 284 61.46 -6.31 -26.40
N LEU A 285 61.90 -7.21 -25.51
CA LEU A 285 61.22 -7.56 -24.24
C LEU A 285 61.43 -6.51 -23.13
N GLY A 286 60.47 -6.41 -22.19
CA GLY A 286 60.63 -5.66 -20.94
C GLY A 286 59.42 -5.81 -19.99
N PHE A 287 59.61 -6.47 -18.85
CA PHE A 287 58.65 -6.49 -17.74
C PHE A 287 58.94 -5.34 -16.77
N GLY A 288 57.91 -4.82 -16.10
CA GLY A 288 58.05 -3.85 -15.01
C GLY A 288 56.74 -3.66 -14.25
N THR A 289 56.64 -4.28 -13.07
CA THR A 289 55.60 -4.01 -12.07
C THR A 289 56.15 -3.06 -11.02
N ASP A 290 55.34 -2.09 -10.56
CA ASP A 290 55.58 -1.48 -9.25
C ASP A 290 54.28 -0.96 -8.61
N SER A 291 54.30 -0.79 -7.29
CA SER A 291 53.11 -0.52 -6.45
C SER A 291 53.30 0.71 -5.56
N GLN A 292 52.26 1.52 -5.33
CA GLN A 292 52.30 2.65 -4.38
C GLN A 292 51.02 2.78 -3.53
N GLN A 293 51.22 3.23 -2.29
CA GLN A 293 50.23 3.58 -1.22
C GLN A 293 50.18 5.14 -1.07
N PRO A 294 49.34 5.80 -0.21
CA PRO A 294 49.00 5.52 1.20
C PRO A 294 47.45 5.57 1.45
N GLU A 295 46.80 5.89 2.59
CA GLU A 295 47.15 6.32 3.97
C GLU A 295 46.01 5.97 4.98
N GLU A 296 46.04 6.48 6.22
CA GLU A 296 45.01 6.28 7.29
C GLU A 296 44.28 7.58 7.71
N PRO A 297 43.18 7.51 8.51
CA PRO A 297 43.26 8.00 9.91
C PRO A 297 42.45 7.17 10.96
N VAL A 298 42.36 7.65 12.22
CA VAL A 298 42.39 6.84 13.46
C VAL A 298 41.22 7.03 14.47
N GLU A 299 40.67 5.90 14.97
CA GLU A 299 40.09 5.54 16.31
C GLU A 299 38.98 6.35 17.08
N GLY A 300 38.05 5.64 17.77
CA GLY A 300 37.11 6.17 18.80
C GLY A 300 35.99 5.18 19.28
N GLN A 301 35.58 5.16 20.57
CA GLN A 301 34.71 4.12 21.21
C GLN A 301 33.94 4.63 22.48
N ALA A 302 32.94 3.97 23.14
CA ALA A 302 31.72 3.22 22.73
C ALA A 302 30.82 2.75 23.95
N LYS A 303 29.47 2.85 23.87
CA LYS A 303 28.39 2.21 24.73
C LYS A 303 28.33 2.58 26.25
N PRO A 304 27.31 2.18 27.07
CA PRO A 304 25.99 1.49 26.86
C PRO A 304 24.75 2.27 27.43
N ALA A 305 23.61 1.61 27.71
CA ALA A 305 22.34 2.20 28.23
C ALA A 305 21.57 1.33 29.27
N PRO A 306 20.63 1.87 30.08
CA PRO A 306 19.70 1.14 30.97
C PRO A 306 18.21 1.19 30.52
N SER A 307 17.28 0.69 31.36
CA SER A 307 15.96 0.15 30.95
C SER A 307 14.75 0.63 31.85
N PRO A 308 13.56 -0.02 31.95
CA PRO A 308 12.33 0.63 31.44
C PRO A 308 11.05 0.50 32.33
N ASP A 309 10.69 1.51 33.14
CA ASP A 309 9.59 1.35 34.12
C ASP A 309 8.79 2.63 34.49
N TRP A 310 8.45 3.48 33.50
CA TRP A 310 7.60 4.68 33.71
C TRP A 310 6.53 4.86 32.61
N TYR A 311 5.90 3.75 32.22
CA TYR A 311 4.71 3.79 31.35
C TYR A 311 3.50 4.26 32.15
N GLU A 312 3.01 5.49 31.89
CA GLU A 312 1.58 5.85 31.65
C GLU A 312 1.32 7.37 31.85
N PRO A 313 0.81 8.09 30.83
CA PRO A 313 0.41 9.50 30.97
C PRO A 313 -1.03 9.64 31.46
N LYS A 314 -1.25 10.36 32.58
CA LYS A 314 -2.60 10.75 33.02
C LYS A 314 -3.10 11.96 32.24
N ILE A 315 -4.08 11.74 31.36
CA ILE A 315 -4.76 12.79 30.59
C ILE A 315 -5.86 13.43 31.45
N PHE A 316 -5.93 14.77 31.45
CA PHE A 316 -7.11 15.51 31.89
C PHE A 316 -7.54 16.52 30.81
N GLN A 317 -8.83 16.52 30.47
CA GLN A 317 -9.42 17.48 29.53
C GLN A 317 -9.96 18.69 30.30
N GLY A 318 -9.57 19.90 29.91
CA GLY A 318 -10.17 21.14 30.39
C GLY A 318 -11.47 21.44 29.65
N SER A 319 -12.54 21.75 30.39
CA SER A 319 -13.83 22.17 29.80
C SER A 319 -13.68 23.53 29.09
N MET A 320 -14.46 23.72 28.02
CA MET A 320 -14.71 25.05 27.45
C MET A 320 -15.57 25.92 28.38
N LEU A 321 -15.55 27.23 28.09
CA LEU A 321 -16.51 28.32 28.33
C LEU A 321 -15.90 29.55 29.05
N PRO A 322 -16.44 30.77 28.83
CA PRO A 322 -17.60 31.12 28.00
C PRO A 322 -17.23 31.52 26.56
#